data_AF-A0A7U9XV48-F1
#
_entry.id   AF-A0A7U9XV48-F1
#
_cell.length_a   1.000
_cell.length_b   1.000
_cell.length_c   1.000
_cell.angle_alpha   90.00
_cell.angle_beta   90.00
_cell.angle_gamma   90.00
#
_symmetry.space_group_name_H-M   'P 1'
#
loop_
_entity.id
_entity.type
_entity.pdbx_description
1 polymer ?
#
loop_
_entity_poly.entity_id
_entity_poly.type
_entity_poly.pdbx_seq_one_letter_code
_entity_poly.pdbx_strand_id
1 'polypeptide(L)'
;MAKKGQIFKKYPLDLKLKIVKEKIDVGKSYKFLSDHYKISEGTITTWVYMYRRDGGLDIKQKGRPVELDIDYKERYEILKKFQDFLGVVEQKKK
;
A
#
# COMPACT_ATOMS: atom_id res chain seq x y z
N MET A 1 9.26 21.17 14.32
CA MET A 1 8.83 21.00 12.93
C MET A 1 10.02 20.56 12.08
N ALA A 2 9.80 19.85 10.97
CA ALA A 2 10.88 19.51 10.04
C ALA A 2 11.53 20.79 9.50
N LYS A 3 12.86 20.82 9.40
CA LYS A 3 13.59 21.99 8.91
C LYS A 3 13.52 22.04 7.38
N LYS A 4 13.47 23.24 6.80
CA LYS A 4 13.54 23.45 5.35
C LYS A 4 14.82 22.79 4.81
N GLY A 5 14.69 21.90 3.82
CA GLY A 5 15.82 21.16 3.24
C GLY A 5 16.22 19.86 3.96
N GLN A 6 15.46 19.40 4.96
CA GLN A 6 15.73 18.12 5.61
C GLN A 6 15.55 16.94 4.64
N ILE A 7 16.62 16.18 4.42
CA ILE A 7 16.60 14.96 3.60
C ILE A 7 16.23 13.78 4.50
N PHE A 8 15.12 13.12 4.20
CA PHE A 8 14.70 11.90 4.89
C PHE A 8 15.26 10.68 4.17
N LYS A 9 15.84 9.74 4.93
CA LYS A 9 16.25 8.45 4.39
C LYS A 9 15.02 7.70 3.88
N LYS A 10 15.04 7.33 2.61
CA LYS A 10 14.02 6.47 1.99
C LYS A 10 14.50 5.02 2.06
N TYR A 11 13.58 4.14 2.42
CA TYR A 11 13.83 2.69 2.44
C TYR A 11 12.86 2.01 1.47
N PRO A 12 13.32 1.03 0.67
CA PRO A 12 12.45 0.28 -0.22
C PRO A 12 11.42 -0.53 0.59
N LEU A 13 10.25 -0.77 0.00
CA LEU A 13 9.14 -1.44 0.67
C LEU A 13 9.51 -2.86 1.10
N ASP A 14 10.20 -3.61 0.23
CA ASP A 14 10.61 -4.99 0.49
C ASP A 14 11.49 -5.11 1.73
N LEU A 15 12.43 -4.17 1.91
CA LEU A 15 13.29 -4.13 3.09
C LEU A 15 12.47 -3.88 4.36
N LYS A 16 11.52 -2.93 4.33
CA LYS A 16 10.66 -2.66 5.47
C LYS A 16 9.83 -3.88 5.85
N LEU A 17 9.23 -4.54 4.85
CA LEU A 17 8.44 -5.75 5.04
C LEU A 17 9.28 -6.89 5.62
N LYS A 18 10.51 -7.09 5.12
CA LYS A 18 11.42 -8.10 5.67
C LYS A 18 11.70 -7.87 7.16
N ILE A 19 12.03 -6.64 7.54
CA ILE A 19 12.32 -6.29 8.94
C ILE A 19 11.08 -6.50 9.82
N VAL A 20 9.91 -6.09 9.36
CA VAL A 20 8.66 -6.25 10.10
C VAL A 20 8.30 -7.73 10.28
N LYS A 21 8.44 -8.56 9.23
CA LYS A 21 8.23 -10.01 9.32
C LYS A 21 9.20 -10.67 10.29
N GLU A 22 10.49 -10.32 10.25
CA GLU A 22 11.46 -10.81 11.23
C GLU A 22 11.09 -10.42 12.68
N LYS A 23 10.44 -9.27 12.89
CA LYS A 23 9.95 -8.90 14.21
C LYS A 23 8.71 -9.70 14.62
N ILE A 24 7.75 -9.87 13.73
CA ILE A 24 6.44 -10.45 14.04
C ILE A 24 6.50 -11.98 14.07
N ASP A 25 7.14 -12.59 13.08
CA ASP A 25 7.16 -14.04 12.90
C ASP A 25 8.24 -14.71 13.76
N VAL A 26 9.44 -14.11 13.80
CA VAL A 26 10.59 -14.66 14.54
C VAL A 26 10.73 -14.05 15.93
N GLY A 27 10.10 -12.90 16.20
CA GLY A 27 10.10 -12.27 17.52
C GLY A 27 11.37 -11.48 17.87
N LYS A 28 12.27 -11.20 16.90
CA LYS A 28 13.57 -10.55 17.15
C LYS A 28 13.45 -9.22 17.92
N SER A 29 14.46 -8.84 18.69
CA SER A 29 14.42 -7.56 19.43
C SER A 29 14.61 -6.37 18.47
N TYR A 30 14.06 -5.21 18.84
CA TYR A 30 14.25 -3.98 18.05
C TYR A 30 15.71 -3.57 17.96
N LYS A 31 16.46 -3.72 19.06
CA LYS A 31 17.90 -3.48 19.13
C LYS A 31 18.67 -4.34 18.13
N PHE A 32 18.40 -5.65 18.09
CA PHE A 32 19.03 -6.54 17.12
C PHE A 32 18.76 -6.11 15.68
N LEU A 33 17.49 -5.81 15.36
CA LEU A 33 17.12 -5.36 14.00
C LEU A 33 17.75 -4.01 13.66
N SER A 34 17.86 -3.11 14.64
CA SER A 34 18.49 -1.81 14.48
C SER A 34 19.98 -1.95 14.15
N ASP A 35 20.70 -2.77 14.90
CA ASP A 35 22.14 -2.99 14.70
C ASP A 35 22.41 -3.71 13.38
N HIS A 36 21.62 -4.74 13.06
CA HIS A 36 21.77 -5.53 11.84
C HIS A 36 21.50 -4.71 10.56
N TYR A 37 20.41 -3.93 10.56
CA TYR A 37 19.99 -3.16 9.39
C TYR A 37 20.51 -1.71 9.39
N LYS A 38 21.18 -1.27 10.47
CA LYS A 38 21.63 0.12 10.70
C LYS A 38 20.51 1.15 10.59
N ILE A 39 19.33 0.81 11.10
CA ILE A 39 18.11 1.63 11.09
C ILE A 39 17.70 1.90 12.53
N SER A 40 17.29 3.13 12.85
CA SER A 40 16.91 3.43 14.23
C SER A 40 15.73 2.60 14.72
N GLU A 41 15.79 2.15 15.97
CA GLU A 41 14.74 1.36 16.62
C GLU A 41 13.36 2.02 16.53
N GLY A 42 13.28 3.34 16.70
CA GLY A 42 12.02 4.09 16.58
C GLY A 42 11.41 4.02 15.17
N THR A 43 12.25 3.96 14.13
CA THR A 43 11.78 3.79 12.74
C THR A 43 11.18 2.40 12.54
N ILE A 44 11.86 1.37 13.04
CA ILE A 44 11.41 -0.02 12.96
C ILE A 44 10.11 -0.21 13.76
N THR A 45 10.05 0.37 14.96
CA THR A 45 8.86 0.33 15.83
C THR A 45 7.65 0.93 15.13
N THR A 46 7.84 2.07 14.44
CA THR A 46 6.79 2.71 13.65
C THR A 46 6.28 1.78 12.54
N TRP A 47 7.17 1.11 11.80
CA TRP A 47 6.78 0.18 10.75
C TRP A 47 5.99 -1.02 11.28
N VAL A 48 6.42 -1.60 12.39
CA VAL A 48 5.72 -2.72 13.03
C VAL A 48 4.34 -2.28 13.53
N TYR A 49 4.24 -1.09 14.10
CA TYR A 49 2.95 -0.52 14.52
C TYR A 49 2.00 -0.31 13.33
N MET A 50 2.47 0.31 12.25
CA MET A 50 1.66 0.52 11.04
C MET A 50 1.17 -0.81 10.45
N TYR A 51 2.06 -1.80 10.37
CA TYR A 51 1.72 -3.11 9.86
C TYR A 51 0.66 -3.82 10.72
N ARG A 52 0.78 -3.74 12.05
CA ARG A 52 -0.23 -4.31 12.97
C ARG A 52 -1.58 -3.59 12.88
N ARG A 53 -1.58 -2.27 12.64
CA ARG A 53 -2.80 -1.47 12.56
C ARG A 53 -3.54 -1.68 11.24
N ASP A 54 -2.81 -1.66 10.12
CA ASP A 54 -3.40 -1.59 8.77
C ASP A 54 -3.30 -2.92 8.00
N GLY A 55 -2.62 -3.93 8.54
CA GLY A 55 -2.34 -5.20 7.84
C GLY A 55 -1.27 -5.09 6.75
N GLY A 56 -0.60 -3.93 6.64
CA GLY A 56 0.39 -3.66 5.60
C GLY A 56 1.19 -2.38 5.87
N LEU A 57 2.23 -2.18 5.06
CA LEU A 57 3.09 -0.98 5.10
C LEU A 57 2.77 0.03 3.99
N ASP A 58 1.75 -0.26 3.17
CA ASP A 58 1.37 0.61 2.08
C ASP A 58 0.82 1.93 2.61
N ILE A 59 1.38 3.00 2.08
CA ILE A 59 0.92 4.34 2.36
C ILE A 59 -0.42 4.48 1.64
N LYS A 60 -1.53 4.36 2.37
CA LYS A 60 -2.84 4.78 1.85
C LYS A 60 -2.68 6.20 1.33
N GLN A 61 -2.97 6.43 0.04
CA GLN A 61 -2.94 7.76 -0.52
C GLN A 61 -3.82 8.66 0.35
N LYS A 62 -3.19 9.63 1.00
CA LYS A 62 -3.89 10.57 1.88
C LYS A 62 -4.28 11.77 1.03
N GLY A 63 -5.57 11.91 0.73
CA GLY A 63 -6.10 12.98 -0.11
C GLY A 63 -7.07 12.47 -1.17
N ARG A 64 -7.45 13.34 -2.11
CA ARG A 64 -8.28 12.95 -3.26
C ARG A 64 -7.52 11.89 -4.07
N PRO A 65 -8.13 10.74 -4.40
CA PRO A 65 -7.52 9.77 -5.28
C PRO A 65 -7.24 10.44 -6.63
N VAL A 66 -6.03 10.28 -7.14
CA VAL A 66 -5.69 10.71 -8.50
C VAL A 66 -6.52 9.87 -9.46
N GLU A 67 -7.23 10.51 -10.38
CA GLU A 67 -7.91 9.81 -11.47
C GLU A 67 -6.84 9.07 -12.27
N LEU A 68 -6.88 7.74 -12.24
CA LEU A 68 -6.01 6.90 -13.06
C LEU A 68 -6.30 7.23 -14.53
N ASP A 69 -5.25 7.29 -15.34
CA ASP A 69 -5.38 7.41 -16.81
C ASP A 69 -5.90 6.08 -17.35
N ILE A 70 -7.21 5.86 -17.22
CA ILE A 70 -7.88 4.70 -17.79
C ILE A 70 -7.98 4.98 -19.28
N ASP A 71 -7.36 4.14 -20.11
CA ASP A 71 -7.50 4.24 -21.57
C ASP A 71 -9.01 4.27 -21.90
N TYR A 72 -9.47 5.38 -22.47
CA TYR A 72 -10.87 5.64 -22.79
C TYR A 72 -11.49 4.49 -23.60
N LYS A 73 -10.66 3.81 -24.40
CA LYS A 73 -11.05 2.64 -25.18
C LYS A 73 -11.48 1.46 -24.29
N GLU A 74 -10.71 1.13 -23.25
CA GLU A 74 -11.07 0.04 -22.33
C GLU A 74 -12.36 0.33 -21.59
N ARG A 75 -12.55 1.58 -21.15
CA ARG A 75 -13.77 2.01 -20.46
C ARG A 75 -15.01 1.87 -21.37
N TYR A 76 -14.89 2.24 -22.64
CA TYR A 76 -15.98 2.13 -23.60
C TYR A 76 -16.37 0.68 -23.87
N GLU A 77 -15.39 -0.21 -24.06
CA GLU A 77 -15.64 -1.64 -24.29
C GLU A 77 -16.37 -2.30 -23.10
N ILE A 78 -16.01 -1.93 -21.87
CA ILE A 78 -16.68 -2.41 -20.66
C ILE A 78 -18.14 -1.91 -20.62
N LEU A 79 -18.35 -0.62 -20.88
CA LEU A 79 -19.69 -0.03 -20.88
C LEU A 79 -20.61 -0.66 -21.94
N LYS A 80 -20.07 -0.91 -23.13
CA LYS A 80 -20.80 -1.54 -24.23
C LYS A 80 -21.23 -2.97 -23.87
N LYS A 81 -20.30 -3.80 -23.38
CA LYS A 81 -20.60 -5.16 -22.90
C LYS A 81 -21.65 -5.17 -21.78
N PHE A 82 -21.61 -4.20 -20.88
CA PHE A 82 -22.58 -4.08 -19.79
C PHE A 82 -23.98 -3.70 -20.31
N GLN A 83 -24.06 -2.77 -21.27
CA GLN A 83 -25.32 -2.37 -21.89
C GLN A 83 -25.95 -3.55 -22.66
N ASP A 84 -25.15 -4.30 -23.42
CA ASP A 84 -25.59 -5.52 -24.11
C ASP A 84 -26.12 -6.56 -23.11
N PHE A 85 -25.40 -6.76 -21.99
CA PHE A 85 -25.83 -7.67 -20.93
C PHE A 85 -27.17 -7.28 -20.31
N LEU A 86 -27.37 -5.99 -20.00
CA LEU A 86 -28.64 -5.51 -19.44
C LEU A 86 -29.80 -5.74 -20.41
N GLY A 87 -29.59 -5.52 -21.71
CA GLY A 87 -30.60 -5.80 -22.73
C GLY A 87 -31.00 -7.29 -22.77
N VAL A 88 -30.03 -8.20 -22.66
CA VAL A 88 -30.29 -9.66 -22.60
C VAL A 88 -31.03 -10.05 -21.32
N VAL A 89 -30.67 -9.48 -20.18
CA VAL A 89 -31.35 -9.75 -18.89
C VAL A 89 -32.79 -9.22 -18.90
N GLU A 90 -33.02 -8.04 -19.48
CA GLU A 90 -34.35 -7.43 -19.57
C GLU A 90 -35.27 -8.24 -20.49
N GLN A 91 -34.75 -8.77 -21.61
CA GLN A 91 -35.50 -9.65 -22.51
C GLN A 91 -35.87 -10.99 -21.87
N LYS A 92 -35.02 -11.56 -21.00
CA LYS A 92 -35.32 -12.82 -20.28
C LYS A 92 -36.33 -12.67 -19.13
N LYS A 93 -36.60 -11.43 -18.68
CA LYS A 93 -37.59 -11.14 -17.63
C LYS A 93 -38.99 -10.90 -18.17
N LYS A 94 -39.15 -10.67 -19.48
CA LYS A 94 -40.43 -10.66 -20.19
C LYS A 94 -40.78 -12.06 -20.65
#